data_AF-A0A8B3LHN2-F1
#
_entry.id   AF-A0A8B3LHN2-F1
#
_cell.length_a   1.000
_cell.length_b   1.000
_cell.length_c   1.000
_cell.angle_alpha   90.00
_cell.angle_beta   90.00
_cell.angle_gamma   90.00
#
_symmetry.space_group_name_H-M   'P 1'
#
loop_
_entity.id
_entity.type
_entity.pdbx_description
1 polymer ?
#
loop_
_entity_poly.entity_id
_entity_poly.type
_entity_poly.pdbx_seq_one_letter_code
_entity_poly.pdbx_strand_id
1 'polypeptide(L)'
;VLAGGLDLPYPPENAGLCEEIAERGAIISEMPFGWQPRAQDFPRRNRLVAGAVLGLVVVEAAQRSGSLISARLAGEMGRLVFAVPGSPLDPRAAGTNGLLKDGATLVTDAADVSRAIAPLTGMRAPDVPPFEEPPDFSATPPPGESDRARVIEALG
;
A
#
# COMPACT_ATOMS: atom_id res chain seq x y z
N VAL A 1 -5.67 -3.55 1.99
CA VAL A 1 -4.34 -3.36 2.62
C VAL A 1 -4.52 -2.75 4.01
N LEU A 2 -4.03 -3.39 5.08
CA LEU A 2 -4.21 -2.97 6.47
C LEU A 2 -2.93 -2.35 7.06
N ALA A 3 -3.10 -1.48 8.06
CA ALA A 3 -1.99 -0.85 8.78
C ALA A 3 -1.49 -1.67 9.99
N GLY A 4 -2.31 -2.60 10.49
CA GLY A 4 -1.99 -3.51 11.59
C GLY A 4 -1.97 -4.97 11.17
N GLY A 5 -1.96 -5.89 12.13
CA GLY A 5 -2.01 -7.34 11.88
C GLY A 5 -3.29 -7.75 11.14
N LEU A 6 -3.25 -8.85 10.38
CA LEU A 6 -4.40 -9.37 9.65
C LEU A 6 -5.56 -9.76 10.60
N ASP A 7 -5.24 -10.13 11.83
CA ASP A 7 -6.16 -10.50 12.92
C ASP A 7 -6.72 -9.31 13.71
N LEU A 8 -6.23 -8.09 13.47
CA LEU A 8 -6.67 -6.87 14.14
C LEU A 8 -7.04 -5.78 13.13
N PRO A 9 -8.11 -5.99 12.32
CA PRO A 9 -8.56 -4.99 11.36
C PRO A 9 -8.98 -3.70 12.08
N TYR A 10 -8.59 -2.56 11.49
CA TYR A 10 -9.00 -1.23 11.96
C TYR A 10 -9.46 -0.38 10.77
N PRO A 11 -10.56 0.38 10.92
CA PRO A 11 -11.38 0.51 12.13
C PRO A 11 -12.24 -0.75 12.40
N PRO A 12 -12.57 -1.09 13.66
CA PRO A 12 -13.28 -2.33 14.01
C PRO A 12 -14.68 -2.42 13.40
N GLU A 13 -15.31 -1.27 13.12
CA GLU A 13 -16.59 -1.18 12.42
C GLU A 13 -16.54 -1.77 11.00
N ASN A 14 -15.34 -1.88 10.41
CA ASN A 14 -15.13 -2.49 9.09
C ASN A 14 -14.76 -3.98 9.15
N ALA A 15 -14.86 -4.66 10.30
CA ALA A 15 -14.50 -6.08 10.42
C ALA A 15 -15.32 -6.96 9.45
N GLY A 16 -16.64 -6.79 9.41
CA GLY A 16 -17.51 -7.54 8.48
C GLY A 16 -17.18 -7.26 7.01
N LEU A 17 -16.87 -6.01 6.65
CA LEU A 17 -16.41 -5.67 5.31
C LEU A 17 -15.07 -6.33 4.96
N CYS A 18 -14.15 -6.46 5.93
CA CYS A 18 -12.88 -7.15 5.71
C CYS A 18 -13.10 -8.64 5.41
N GLU A 19 -14.04 -9.29 6.11
CA GLU A 19 -14.43 -10.67 5.86
C GLU A 19 -15.03 -10.83 4.45
N GLU A 20 -15.99 -9.98 4.07
CA GLU A 20 -16.60 -10.00 2.73
C GLU A 20 -15.56 -9.80 1.61
N ILE A 21 -14.58 -8.91 1.82
CA ILE A 21 -13.48 -8.70 0.86
C ILE A 21 -12.56 -9.92 0.81
N ALA A 22 -12.29 -10.59 1.94
CA ALA A 22 -11.43 -11.76 1.99
C ALA A 22 -12.05 -12.97 1.25
N GLU A 23 -13.39 -13.09 1.25
CA GLU A 23 -14.09 -14.16 0.52
C GLU A 23 -13.95 -14.07 -1.00
N ARG A 24 -13.83 -12.85 -1.55
CA ARG A 24 -13.90 -12.60 -3.01
C ARG A 24 -12.66 -11.91 -3.58
N GLY A 25 -11.70 -11.61 -2.74
CA GLY A 25 -10.54 -10.79 -3.06
C GLY A 25 -9.40 -11.10 -2.11
N ALA A 26 -8.73 -10.05 -1.64
CA ALA A 26 -7.58 -10.21 -0.76
C ALA A 26 -7.47 -9.07 0.24
N ILE A 27 -7.08 -9.45 1.46
CA ILE A 27 -6.59 -8.54 2.49
C ILE A 27 -5.08 -8.75 2.59
N ILE A 28 -4.34 -7.64 2.59
CA ILE A 28 -2.87 -7.64 2.60
C ILE A 28 -2.41 -6.82 3.81
N SER A 29 -1.46 -7.33 4.57
CA SER A 29 -0.73 -6.58 5.60
C SER A 29 0.76 -6.95 5.57
N GLU A 30 1.61 -5.99 5.93
CA GLU A 30 3.05 -6.23 6.18
C GLU A 30 3.37 -6.40 7.68
N MET A 31 2.36 -6.36 8.55
CA MET A 31 2.54 -6.39 10.00
C MET A 31 2.24 -7.79 10.57
N PRO A 32 2.94 -8.22 11.61
CA PRO A 32 2.73 -9.53 12.22
C PRO A 32 1.34 -9.62 12.89
N PHE A 33 0.90 -10.87 13.12
CA PHE A 33 -0.29 -11.13 13.92
C PHE A 33 -0.18 -10.49 15.32
N GLY A 34 -1.29 -9.99 15.85
CA GLY A 34 -1.36 -9.28 17.11
C GLY A 34 -0.90 -7.82 17.06
N TRP A 35 -0.45 -7.32 15.90
CA TRP A 35 0.01 -5.94 15.79
C TRP A 35 -1.14 -4.93 15.80
N GLN A 36 -1.25 -4.17 16.89
CA GLN A 36 -2.22 -3.09 17.00
C GLN A 36 -1.80 -1.88 16.14
N PRO A 37 -2.64 -1.40 15.21
CA PRO A 37 -2.31 -0.28 14.34
C PRO A 37 -2.21 1.03 15.13
N ARG A 38 -1.13 1.79 14.89
CA ARG A 38 -0.89 3.12 15.47
C ARG A 38 -0.90 4.17 14.38
N ALA A 39 -1.04 5.45 14.75
CA ALA A 39 -1.11 6.56 13.80
C ALA A 39 0.02 6.57 12.74
N GLN A 40 1.25 6.23 13.15
CA GLN A 40 2.41 6.17 12.25
C GLN A 40 2.39 5.00 11.25
N ASP A 41 1.61 3.95 11.53
CA ASP A 41 1.53 2.76 10.68
C ASP A 41 0.67 3.05 9.42
N PHE A 42 -0.23 4.02 9.47
CA PHE A 42 -1.09 4.38 8.32
C PHE A 42 -0.30 5.03 7.17
N PRO A 43 0.53 6.07 7.38
CA PRO A 43 1.40 6.59 6.32
C PRO A 43 2.35 5.54 5.76
N ARG A 44 2.91 4.67 6.62
CA ARG A 44 3.79 3.57 6.18
C ARG A 44 3.05 2.63 5.23
N ARG A 45 1.85 2.19 5.59
CA ARG A 45 1.01 1.29 4.77
C ARG A 45 0.69 1.86 3.39
N ASN A 46 0.54 3.19 3.26
CA ASN A 46 0.12 3.83 2.01
C ASN A 46 1.07 3.53 0.84
N ARG A 47 2.35 3.25 1.10
CA ARG A 47 3.31 2.82 0.07
C ARG A 47 2.89 1.53 -0.61
N LEU A 48 2.25 0.60 0.12
CA LEU A 48 1.78 -0.67 -0.43
C LEU A 48 0.56 -0.44 -1.32
N VAL A 49 -0.34 0.45 -0.92
CA VAL A 49 -1.51 0.84 -1.73
C VAL A 49 -1.06 1.49 -3.02
N ALA A 50 -0.13 2.46 -2.94
CA ALA A 50 0.40 3.15 -4.11
C ALA A 50 1.23 2.22 -5.01
N GLY A 51 1.99 1.29 -4.44
CA GLY A 51 2.86 0.38 -5.19
C GLY A 51 2.12 -0.73 -5.93
N ALA A 52 0.98 -1.19 -5.39
CA ALA A 52 0.24 -2.33 -5.91
C ALA A 52 -0.69 -2.01 -7.10
N VAL A 53 -0.79 -0.74 -7.52
CA VAL A 53 -1.74 -0.30 -8.55
C VAL A 53 -1.03 0.20 -9.81
N LEU A 54 -1.72 0.14 -10.96
CA LEU A 54 -1.29 0.82 -12.19
C LEU A 54 -1.57 2.33 -12.13
N GLY A 55 -2.61 2.72 -11.40
CA GLY A 55 -2.94 4.12 -11.15
C GLY A 55 -3.79 4.30 -9.90
N LEU A 56 -3.73 5.50 -9.33
CA LEU A 56 -4.39 5.88 -8.08
C LEU A 56 -5.31 7.06 -8.31
N VAL A 57 -6.58 6.91 -7.94
CA VAL A 57 -7.60 7.97 -8.06
C VAL A 57 -7.85 8.60 -6.69
N VAL A 58 -7.72 9.92 -6.60
CA VAL A 58 -8.11 10.70 -5.42
C VAL A 58 -9.45 11.39 -5.69
N VAL A 59 -10.49 10.97 -4.99
CA VAL A 59 -11.86 11.49 -5.17
C VAL A 59 -12.07 12.78 -4.40
N GLU A 60 -11.70 12.81 -3.11
CA GLU A 60 -11.72 14.00 -2.27
C GLU A 60 -10.48 14.02 -1.37
N ALA A 61 -9.92 15.20 -1.16
CA ALA A 61 -8.79 15.41 -0.26
C ALA A 61 -8.71 16.89 0.16
N ALA A 62 -8.79 17.15 1.47
CA ALA A 62 -8.34 18.43 2.00
C ALA A 62 -6.81 18.57 1.89
N GLN A 63 -6.29 19.79 2.02
CA GLN A 63 -4.86 20.11 1.82
C GLN A 63 -3.88 19.34 2.73
N ARG A 64 -4.35 18.81 3.86
CA ARG A 64 -3.55 17.96 4.79
C ARG A 64 -4.10 16.52 4.89
N SER A 65 -4.79 16.05 3.86
CA SER A 65 -5.33 14.69 3.83
C SER A 65 -4.23 13.64 3.70
N GLY A 66 -4.36 12.53 4.43
CA GLY A 66 -3.46 11.37 4.29
C GLY A 66 -3.49 10.75 2.89
N SER A 67 -4.56 10.93 2.12
CA SER A 67 -4.67 10.46 0.73
C SER A 67 -3.62 11.12 -0.18
N LEU A 68 -3.18 12.35 0.13
CA LEU A 68 -2.14 13.04 -0.64
C LEU A 68 -0.77 12.39 -0.47
N ILE A 69 -0.53 11.69 0.64
CA ILE A 69 0.69 10.88 0.82
C ILE A 69 0.70 9.74 -0.19
N SER A 70 -0.42 9.03 -0.35
CA SER A 70 -0.54 7.94 -1.33
C SER A 70 -0.38 8.45 -2.76
N ALA A 71 -0.98 9.59 -3.09
CA ALA A 71 -0.85 10.19 -4.42
C ALA A 71 0.59 10.60 -4.73
N ARG A 72 1.28 11.22 -3.77
CA ARG A 72 2.71 11.54 -3.90
C ARG A 72 3.56 10.28 -4.13
N LEU A 73 3.39 9.26 -3.28
CA LEU A 73 4.14 8.01 -3.39
C LEU A 73 3.86 7.31 -4.74
N ALA A 74 2.61 7.34 -5.22
CA ALA A 74 2.24 6.80 -6.51
C ALA A 74 2.99 7.52 -7.65
N GLY A 75 3.02 8.86 -7.62
CA GLY A 75 3.78 9.65 -8.59
C GLY A 75 5.29 9.37 -8.55
N GLU A 76 5.88 9.28 -7.35
CA GLU A 76 7.30 8.92 -7.15
C GLU A 76 7.64 7.53 -7.70
N MET A 77 6.69 6.58 -7.67
CA MET A 77 6.84 5.24 -8.23
C MET A 77 6.45 5.13 -9.73
N GLY A 78 6.17 6.25 -10.39
CA GLY A 78 5.77 6.26 -11.80
C GLY A 78 4.39 5.65 -12.07
N ARG A 79 3.51 5.62 -11.06
CA ARG A 79 2.10 5.26 -11.25
C ARG A 79 1.30 6.46 -11.74
N LEU A 80 0.25 6.18 -12.50
CA LEU A 80 -0.66 7.24 -12.92
C LEU A 80 -1.42 7.79 -11.71
N VAL A 81 -1.45 9.11 -11.55
CA VAL A 81 -2.22 9.77 -10.49
C VAL A 81 -3.38 10.51 -11.16
N PHE A 82 -4.59 10.21 -10.68
CA PHE A 82 -5.82 10.83 -11.13
C PHE A 82 -6.46 11.61 -9.98
N ALA A 83 -7.11 12.71 -10.32
CA ALA A 83 -7.82 13.53 -9.33
C ALA A 83 -9.18 13.97 -9.87
N VAL A 84 -10.21 13.85 -9.03
CA VAL A 84 -11.55 14.36 -9.33
C VAL A 84 -11.56 15.86 -9.04
N PRO A 85 -11.94 16.73 -10.01
CA PRO A 85 -12.01 18.16 -9.79
C PRO A 85 -13.17 18.51 -8.86
N GLY A 86 -13.04 19.61 -8.13
CA GLY A 86 -14.13 20.14 -7.31
C GLY A 86 -14.12 21.66 -7.23
N SER A 87 -15.17 22.23 -6.64
CA SER A 87 -15.29 23.68 -6.47
C SER A 87 -14.07 24.26 -5.72
N PRO A 88 -13.46 25.37 -6.17
CA PRO A 88 -12.41 26.06 -5.39
C PRO A 88 -12.87 26.52 -4.00
N LEU A 89 -14.17 26.63 -3.77
CA LEU A 89 -14.76 26.99 -2.48
C LEU A 89 -14.97 25.78 -1.56
N ASP A 90 -14.86 24.54 -2.06
CA ASP A 90 -14.98 23.35 -1.24
C ASP A 90 -13.60 22.98 -0.65
N PRO A 91 -13.42 23.04 0.68
CA PRO A 91 -12.16 22.66 1.31
C PRO A 91 -11.79 21.18 1.09
N ARG A 92 -12.74 20.31 0.76
CA ARG A 92 -12.49 18.89 0.43
C ARG A 92 -11.91 18.70 -0.97
N ALA A 93 -12.03 19.69 -1.85
CA ALA A 93 -11.46 19.67 -3.19
C ALA A 93 -10.07 20.35 -3.26
N ALA A 94 -9.62 21.00 -2.19
CA ALA A 94 -8.37 21.76 -2.21
C ALA A 94 -7.15 20.90 -2.56
N GLY A 95 -7.09 19.68 -2.04
CA GLY A 95 -6.02 18.72 -2.31
C GLY A 95 -6.11 18.09 -3.70
N THR A 96 -7.30 17.70 -4.16
CA THR A 96 -7.47 17.17 -5.52
C THR A 96 -7.17 18.23 -6.58
N ASN A 97 -7.67 19.45 -6.40
CA ASN A 97 -7.33 20.58 -7.27
C ASN A 97 -5.83 20.93 -7.21
N GLY A 98 -5.18 20.72 -6.07
CA GLY A 98 -3.72 20.81 -5.94
C GLY A 98 -3.01 19.78 -6.81
N LEU A 99 -3.41 18.50 -6.71
CA LEU A 99 -2.87 17.43 -7.56
C LEU A 99 -3.04 17.73 -9.05
N LEU A 100 -4.18 18.29 -9.46
CA LEU A 100 -4.41 18.71 -10.86
C LEU A 100 -3.43 19.80 -11.32
N LYS A 101 -3.11 20.77 -10.44
CA LYS A 101 -2.09 21.79 -10.73
C LYS A 101 -0.69 21.18 -10.83
N ASP A 102 -0.44 20.12 -10.07
CA ASP A 102 0.84 19.39 -10.05
C ASP A 102 0.95 18.34 -11.19
N GLY A 103 -0.05 18.25 -12.07
CA GLY A 103 -0.02 17.40 -13.26
C GLY A 103 -0.73 16.05 -13.14
N ALA A 104 -1.50 15.81 -12.07
CA ALA A 104 -2.40 14.67 -12.03
C ALA A 104 -3.44 14.74 -13.17
N THR A 105 -3.84 13.58 -13.66
CA THR A 105 -4.84 13.49 -14.74
C THR A 105 -6.24 13.77 -14.18
N LEU A 106 -6.94 14.73 -14.79
CA LEU A 106 -8.33 15.05 -14.45
C LEU A 106 -9.23 13.87 -14.85
N VAL A 107 -10.11 13.46 -13.92
CA VAL A 107 -11.11 12.42 -14.19
C VAL A 107 -12.49 12.87 -13.76
N THR A 108 -13.48 12.61 -14.60
CA THR A 108 -14.90 12.87 -14.33
C THR A 108 -15.75 11.60 -14.33
N ASP A 109 -15.24 10.53 -14.95
CA ASP A 109 -15.87 9.22 -14.95
C ASP A 109 -14.84 8.08 -14.96
N ALA A 110 -15.34 6.84 -14.88
CA ALA A 110 -14.50 5.64 -14.89
C ALA A 110 -13.85 5.35 -16.26
N ALA A 111 -14.41 5.85 -17.36
CA ALA A 111 -13.86 5.66 -18.70
C ALA A 111 -12.59 6.50 -18.90
N ASP A 112 -12.46 7.66 -18.25
CA ASP A 112 -11.21 8.43 -18.19
C ASP A 112 -10.06 7.58 -17.63
N VAL A 113 -10.30 6.92 -16.49
CA VAL A 113 -9.32 6.05 -15.84
C VAL A 113 -9.01 4.84 -16.73
N SER A 114 -10.05 4.17 -17.21
CA SER A 114 -9.91 2.92 -17.99
C SER A 114 -9.11 3.14 -19.29
N ARG A 115 -9.37 4.25 -20.00
CA ARG A 115 -8.60 4.61 -21.21
C ARG A 115 -7.14 4.90 -20.89
N ALA A 116 -6.86 5.58 -19.79
CA ALA A 116 -5.49 5.93 -19.40
C ALA A 116 -4.66 4.70 -18.98
N ILE A 117 -5.28 3.73 -18.29
CA ILE A 117 -4.58 2.51 -17.86
C ILE A 117 -4.53 1.42 -18.93
N ALA A 118 -5.39 1.45 -19.96
CA ALA A 118 -5.47 0.41 -20.99
C ALA A 118 -4.12 0.05 -21.65
N PRO A 119 -3.22 1.01 -21.99
CA PRO A 119 -1.90 0.68 -22.54
C PRO A 119 -0.99 -0.07 -21.56
N LEU A 120 -1.26 0.00 -20.26
CA LEU A 120 -0.50 -0.67 -19.20
C LEU A 120 -1.08 -2.06 -18.88
N THR A 121 -2.36 -2.28 -19.19
CA THR A 121 -3.01 -3.58 -19.01
C THR A 121 -2.48 -4.58 -20.04
N GLY A 122 -1.93 -5.71 -19.57
CA GLY A 122 -1.31 -6.71 -20.44
C GLY A 122 0.22 -6.69 -20.43
N MET A 123 0.86 -5.74 -19.74
CA MET A 123 2.26 -5.90 -19.36
C MET A 123 2.39 -7.13 -18.46
N ARG A 124 3.04 -8.17 -18.98
CA ARG A 124 3.31 -9.39 -18.22
C ARG A 124 4.04 -9.00 -16.95
N ALA A 125 3.53 -9.43 -15.79
CA ALA A 125 4.31 -9.38 -14.57
C ALA A 125 5.66 -10.05 -14.87
N PRO A 126 6.80 -9.49 -14.42
CA PRO A 126 8.06 -10.20 -14.54
C PRO A 126 7.86 -11.62 -13.99
N ASP A 127 8.47 -12.62 -14.63
CA ASP A 127 8.51 -13.98 -14.07
C ASP A 127 9.30 -13.89 -12.77
N VAL A 128 8.58 -13.62 -11.67
CA VAL A 128 9.13 -13.67 -10.33
C VAL A 128 9.16 -15.15 -10.00
N PRO A 129 10.34 -15.76 -9.77
CA PRO A 129 10.39 -17.12 -9.29
C PRO A 129 9.52 -17.25 -8.04
N PRO A 130 8.86 -18.40 -7.84
CA PRO A 130 8.03 -18.61 -6.67
C PRO A 130 8.80 -18.21 -5.42
N PHE A 131 8.14 -17.47 -4.51
CA PHE A 131 8.73 -17.13 -3.23
C PHE A 131 8.97 -18.45 -2.48
N GLU A 132 10.22 -18.90 -2.41
CA GLU A 132 10.57 -20.08 -1.61
C GLU A 132 10.26 -19.76 -0.15
N GLU A 133 9.48 -20.62 0.49
CA GLU A 133 9.28 -20.55 1.92
C GLU A 133 10.66 -20.70 2.58
N PRO A 134 11.11 -19.75 3.42
CA PRO A 134 12.38 -19.89 4.10
C PRO A 134 12.35 -21.21 4.87
N PRO A 135 13.47 -21.96 4.90
CA PRO A 135 13.51 -23.26 5.55
C PRO A 135 13.02 -23.14 7.00
N ASP A 136 12.22 -24.12 7.42
CA ASP A 136 11.68 -24.15 8.78
C ASP A 136 12.82 -24.27 9.80
N PHE A 137 13.18 -23.15 10.41
CA PHE A 137 14.21 -23.11 11.44
C PHE A 137 13.71 -23.57 12.81
N SER A 138 12.43 -23.90 12.97
CA SER A 138 11.88 -24.36 14.26
C SER A 138 12.52 -25.68 14.73
N ALA A 139 13.00 -26.49 13.78
CA ALA A 139 13.75 -27.73 14.05
C ALA A 139 15.27 -27.52 14.21
N THR A 140 15.78 -26.29 14.04
CA THR A 140 17.22 -26.03 14.16
C THR A 140 17.61 -26.04 15.64
N PRO A 141 18.53 -26.91 16.08
CA PRO A 141 18.99 -26.90 17.45
C PRO A 141 19.59 -25.53 17.80
N PRO A 142 19.42 -25.04 19.04
CA PRO A 142 20.01 -23.78 19.45
C PRO A 142 21.53 -23.81 19.21
N PRO A 143 22.13 -22.68 18.75
CA PRO A 143 23.54 -22.63 18.43
C PRO A 143 24.40 -23.05 19.62
N GLY A 144 25.40 -23.89 19.35
CA GLY A 144 26.32 -24.40 20.35
C GLY A 144 27.42 -23.38 20.72
N GLU A 145 28.21 -23.69 21.75
CA GLU A 145 29.36 -22.85 22.14
C GLU A 145 30.36 -22.63 20.98
N SER A 146 30.52 -23.61 20.10
CA SER A 146 31.37 -23.49 18.90
C SER A 146 30.85 -22.46 17.91
N ASP A 147 29.53 -22.28 17.81
CA ASP A 147 28.93 -21.29 16.91
C ASP A 147 29.12 -19.88 17.46
N ARG A 148 29.02 -19.72 18.78
CA ARG A 148 29.35 -18.46 19.46
C ARG A 148 30.80 -18.05 19.23
N ALA A 149 31.74 -18.99 19.33
CA ALA A 149 33.16 -18.73 19.10
C ALA A 149 33.43 -18.27 17.66
N ARG A 150 32.81 -18.91 16.67
CA ARG A 150 32.92 -18.53 15.24
C ARG A 150 32.35 -17.15 14.93
N VAL A 151 31.25 -16.76 15.58
CA VAL A 151 30.68 -15.42 15.42
C VAL A 151 31.60 -14.34 16.01
N ILE A 152 32.20 -14.61 17.18
CA ILE A 152 33.15 -13.67 17.80
C ILE A 152 34.39 -13.51 16.93
N GLU A 153 34.94 -14.61 16.41
CA GLU A 153 36.09 -14.58 15.50
C GLU A 153 35.79 -13.79 14.21
N ALA A 154 34.60 -13.95 13.64
CA ALA A 154 34.19 -13.23 12.44
C ALA A 154 33.93 -11.72 12.67
N LEU A 155 33.67 -11.30 13.91
CA LEU A 155 33.41 -9.90 14.25
C LEU A 155 34.67 -9.10 14.59
N GLY A 156 35.83 -9.76 14.69
CA GLY A 156 37.12 -9.14 15.01
C GLY A 156 37.40 -9.06 16.50
#